data_AF-A0A6J1W9A9-F1
#
_entry.id   AF-A0A6J1W9A9-F1
#
_cell.length_a   1.000
_cell.length_b   1.000
_cell.length_c   1.000
_cell.angle_alpha   90.00
_cell.angle_beta   90.00
_cell.angle_gamma   90.00
#
_symmetry.space_group_name_H-M   'P 1'
#
loop_
_entity.id
_entity.type
_entity.pdbx_description
1 polymer ?
#
loop_
_entity_poly.entity_id
_entity_poly.type
_entity_poly.pdbx_seq_one_letter_code
_entity_poly.pdbx_strand_id
1 'polypeptide(L)'
;MYLMFLLQKNTLSLYISHQRGPFYKAEFQTELDLRKFHIADVTDKRIFVSVMHTDNLAHLYVSEINNNFTQYNFVLSLEQVLCYFPDGNWKDSWLEDVTEDPFTDLYRVEGLKGVYIASRVHTKTLVGTVGPEHLISLITYDHGVTWSPINPPTEDENGK
;
A
#
# COMPACT_ATOMS: atom_id res chain seq x y z
N MET A 1 -6.89 -10.15 13.60
CA MET A 1 -5.93 -10.82 12.69
C MET A 1 -4.56 -10.71 13.32
N TYR A 2 -3.73 -11.75 13.26
CA TYR A 2 -2.34 -11.71 13.73
C TYR A 2 -1.40 -11.91 12.54
N LEU A 3 -0.22 -11.29 12.62
CA LEU A 3 0.74 -11.24 11.53
C LEU A 3 2.11 -11.64 12.05
N MET A 4 2.84 -12.38 11.24
CA MET A 4 4.22 -12.78 11.52
C MET A 4 5.06 -12.58 10.27
N PHE A 5 6.23 -11.97 10.43
CA PHE A 5 7.19 -11.78 9.36
C PHE A 5 8.36 -12.75 9.55
N LEU A 6 8.72 -13.47 8.49
CA LEU A 6 9.86 -14.40 8.50
C LEU A 6 10.86 -13.98 7.42
N LEU A 7 12.11 -13.72 7.82
CA LEU A 7 13.18 -13.42 6.87
C LEU A 7 13.80 -14.73 6.35
N GLN A 8 13.81 -14.91 5.03
CA GLN A 8 14.47 -16.05 4.39
C GLN A 8 15.22 -15.58 3.13
N LYS A 9 16.53 -15.84 3.06
CA LYS A 9 17.39 -15.44 1.91
C LYS A 9 17.28 -13.96 1.52
N ASN A 10 17.22 -13.07 2.51
CA ASN A 10 17.08 -11.61 2.30
C ASN A 10 15.72 -11.15 1.73
N THR A 11 14.75 -12.06 1.60
CA THR A 11 13.35 -11.78 1.27
C THR A 11 12.49 -12.04 2.50
N LEU A 12 11.55 -11.14 2.80
CA LEU A 12 10.59 -11.36 3.88
C LEU A 12 9.36 -12.10 3.36
N SER A 13 8.88 -13.03 4.15
CA SER A 13 7.59 -13.70 3.96
C SER A 13 6.60 -13.17 4.99
N LEU A 14 5.38 -12.90 4.55
CA LEU A 14 4.26 -12.53 5.41
C LEU A 14 3.44 -13.79 5.73
N TYR A 15 3.15 -14.00 7.01
CA TYR A 15 2.24 -15.05 7.49
C TYR A 15 1.04 -14.40 8.19
N ILE A 16 -0.16 -14.92 7.89
CA ILE A 16 -1.43 -14.37 8.36
C ILE A 16 -2.19 -15.44 9.16
N SER A 17 -2.68 -15.04 10.33
CA SER A 17 -3.60 -15.83 11.16
C SER A 17 -4.94 -15.10 11.33
N HIS A 18 -6.01 -15.78 10.92
CA HIS A 18 -7.39 -15.34 11.12
C HIS A 18 -7.97 -15.98 12.38
N GLN A 19 -8.62 -15.16 13.23
CA GLN A 19 -9.28 -15.61 14.48
C GLN A 19 -8.41 -16.49 15.40
N ARG A 20 -7.10 -16.20 15.48
CA ARG A 20 -6.12 -17.01 16.27
C ARG A 20 -5.99 -18.46 15.81
N GLY A 21 -6.37 -18.75 14.56
CA GLY A 21 -6.10 -20.03 13.92
C GLY A 21 -4.63 -20.18 13.49
N PRO A 22 -4.32 -21.23 12.72
CA PRO A 22 -2.98 -21.44 12.17
C PRO A 22 -2.50 -20.26 11.33
N PHE A 23 -1.19 -20.09 11.26
CA PHE A 23 -0.55 -19.15 10.35
C PHE A 23 -0.42 -19.78 8.96
N TYR A 24 -0.85 -19.04 7.95
CA TYR A 24 -0.67 -19.40 6.55
C TYR A 24 0.22 -18.36 5.87
N LYS A 25 1.14 -18.84 5.04
CA LYS A 25 2.00 -17.96 4.25
C LYS A 25 1.16 -17.22 3.20
N ALA A 26 1.36 -15.92 3.09
CA ALA A 26 0.81 -15.11 2.03
C ALA A 26 1.67 -15.24 0.76
N GLU A 27 1.01 -15.34 -0.39
CA GLU A 27 1.64 -15.43 -1.70
C GLU A 27 1.33 -14.16 -2.50
N PHE A 28 2.35 -13.57 -3.11
CA PHE A 28 2.26 -12.33 -3.88
C PHE A 28 2.51 -12.62 -5.36
N GLN A 29 1.63 -12.16 -6.24
CA GLN A 29 1.78 -12.30 -7.68
C GLN A 29 2.78 -11.26 -8.23
N THR A 30 4.06 -11.47 -7.94
CA THR A 30 5.17 -10.61 -8.40
C THR A 30 6.47 -11.40 -8.44
N GLU A 31 7.37 -10.99 -9.34
CA GLU A 31 8.75 -11.49 -9.38
C GLU A 31 9.72 -10.56 -8.62
N LEU A 32 9.23 -9.42 -8.12
CA LEU A 32 10.02 -8.47 -7.36
C LEU A 32 10.32 -8.98 -5.94
N ASP A 33 11.50 -8.63 -5.42
CA ASP A 33 11.88 -8.93 -4.04
C ASP A 33 10.90 -8.30 -3.04
N LEU A 34 10.45 -9.06 -2.04
CA LEU A 34 9.61 -8.55 -0.95
C LEU A 34 10.51 -8.17 0.24
N ARG A 35 10.82 -6.86 0.41
CA ARG A 35 11.78 -6.40 1.44
C ARG A 35 11.16 -5.90 2.72
N LYS A 36 10.01 -5.22 2.67
CA LYS A 36 9.26 -4.78 3.86
C LYS A 36 7.78 -4.76 3.55
N PHE A 37 6.95 -4.91 4.58
CA PHE A 37 5.50 -4.92 4.48
C PHE A 37 4.92 -3.91 5.47
N HIS A 38 3.89 -3.17 5.04
CA HIS A 38 3.03 -2.41 5.92
C HIS A 38 1.57 -2.74 5.59
N ILE A 39 0.79 -3.05 6.62
CA ILE A 39 -0.63 -3.39 6.45
C ILE A 39 -1.41 -2.08 6.43
N ALA A 40 -1.80 -1.66 5.23
CA ALA A 40 -2.42 -0.36 5.02
C ALA A 40 -3.89 -0.35 5.48
N ASP A 41 -4.62 -1.44 5.26
CA ASP A 41 -6.01 -1.58 5.73
C ASP A 41 -6.43 -3.05 5.83
N VAL A 42 -7.35 -3.32 6.75
CA VAL A 42 -7.99 -4.63 6.93
C VAL A 42 -9.49 -4.42 7.14
N THR A 43 -10.24 -4.46 6.05
CA THR A 43 -11.69 -4.23 6.07
C THR A 43 -12.43 -5.39 5.42
N ASP A 44 -13.51 -5.84 6.06
CA ASP A 44 -14.30 -7.01 5.67
C ASP A 44 -13.47 -8.30 5.53
N LYS A 45 -13.19 -8.70 4.27
CA LYS A 45 -12.41 -9.89 3.88
C LYS A 45 -11.25 -9.52 2.96
N ARG A 46 -10.91 -8.22 2.88
CA ARG A 46 -9.82 -7.74 2.05
C ARG A 46 -8.74 -7.12 2.92
N ILE A 47 -7.51 -7.35 2.53
CA ILE A 47 -6.31 -6.83 3.17
C ILE A 47 -5.57 -6.03 2.12
N PHE A 48 -5.26 -4.77 2.44
CA PHE A 48 -4.33 -3.97 1.68
C PHE A 48 -2.95 -4.00 2.35
N VAL A 49 -1.92 -4.28 1.56
CA VAL A 49 -0.54 -4.35 2.04
C VAL A 49 0.34 -3.59 1.06
N SER A 50 1.07 -2.59 1.54
CA SER A 50 2.16 -2.03 0.75
C SER A 50 3.41 -2.87 0.94
N VAL A 51 4.07 -3.21 -0.16
CA VAL A 51 5.33 -3.96 -0.16
C VAL A 51 6.42 -3.09 -0.74
N MET A 52 7.50 -2.94 0.01
CA MET A 52 8.72 -2.29 -0.45
C MET A 52 9.57 -3.31 -1.22
N HIS A 53 9.96 -2.96 -2.44
CA HIS A 53 10.83 -3.77 -3.31
C HIS A 53 12.25 -3.21 -3.36
N THR A 54 12.39 -1.88 -3.40
CA THR A 54 13.65 -1.14 -3.26
C THR A 54 13.43 0.07 -2.34
N ASP A 55 14.47 0.85 -2.10
CA ASP A 55 14.41 2.12 -1.34
C ASP A 55 13.58 3.23 -2.02
N ASN A 56 13.16 3.03 -3.27
CA ASN A 56 12.35 3.99 -4.04
C ASN A 56 11.18 3.33 -4.82
N LEU A 57 10.98 2.01 -4.64
CA LEU A 57 9.91 1.26 -5.29
C LEU A 57 9.10 0.50 -4.25
N ALA A 58 7.83 0.87 -4.14
CA ALA A 58 6.84 0.12 -3.38
C ALA A 58 5.53 0.02 -4.15
N HIS A 59 4.80 -1.07 -3.92
CA HIS A 59 3.52 -1.34 -4.55
C HIS A 59 2.46 -1.65 -3.50
N LEU A 60 1.22 -1.25 -3.77
CA LEU A 60 0.06 -1.67 -2.99
C LEU A 60 -0.47 -2.96 -3.60
N TYR A 61 -0.66 -3.95 -2.75
CA TYR A 61 -1.31 -5.21 -3.09
C TYR A 61 -2.62 -5.35 -2.32
N VAL A 62 -3.59 -6.00 -2.95
CA VAL A 62 -4.87 -6.34 -2.33
C VAL A 62 -5.05 -7.85 -2.31
N SER A 63 -5.58 -8.39 -1.21
CA SER A 63 -5.88 -9.81 -1.14
C SER A 63 -7.05 -10.19 -2.04
N GLU A 64 -6.95 -11.37 -2.66
CA GLU A 64 -8.11 -12.05 -3.23
C GLU A 64 -9.10 -12.43 -2.12
N ILE A 65 -10.39 -12.51 -2.47
CA ILE A 65 -11.41 -12.94 -1.51
C ILE A 65 -11.36 -14.47 -1.42
N ASN A 66 -10.98 -14.99 -0.27
CA ASN A 66 -11.04 -16.41 0.05
C ASN A 66 -11.95 -16.64 1.26
N ASN A 67 -12.92 -17.55 1.13
CA ASN A 67 -13.86 -17.87 2.21
C ASN A 67 -13.30 -18.83 3.25
N ASN A 68 -12.22 -19.56 2.95
CA ASN A 68 -11.69 -20.61 3.81
C ASN A 68 -10.51 -20.14 4.68
N PHE A 69 -10.00 -18.92 4.47
CA PHE A 69 -8.94 -18.30 5.28
C PHE A 69 -7.64 -19.12 5.45
N THR A 70 -7.41 -20.10 4.57
CA THR A 70 -6.22 -20.97 4.54
C THR A 70 -5.22 -20.59 3.47
N GLN A 71 -5.58 -19.70 2.56
CA GLN A 71 -4.73 -19.22 1.48
C GLN A 71 -4.97 -17.73 1.28
N TYR A 72 -3.87 -16.97 1.29
CA TYR A 72 -3.86 -15.51 1.13
C TYR A 72 -3.05 -15.17 -0.11
N ASN A 73 -3.72 -15.01 -1.24
CA ASN A 73 -3.10 -14.55 -2.46
C ASN A 73 -3.27 -13.03 -2.56
N PHE A 74 -2.20 -12.34 -2.93
CA PHE A 74 -2.16 -10.91 -3.12
C PHE A 74 -1.86 -10.60 -4.58
N VAL A 75 -2.69 -9.73 -5.14
CA VAL A 75 -2.55 -9.22 -6.52
C VAL A 75 -2.19 -7.74 -6.48
N LEU A 76 -1.48 -7.28 -7.49
CA LEU A 76 -1.12 -5.87 -7.62
C LEU A 76 -2.38 -5.02 -7.70
N SER A 77 -2.46 -3.99 -6.86
CA SER A 77 -3.58 -3.03 -6.81
C SER A 77 -3.14 -1.67 -7.35
N LEU A 78 -2.03 -1.14 -6.84
CA LEU A 78 -1.49 0.15 -7.27
C LEU A 78 0.04 0.13 -7.30
N GLU A 79 0.61 0.44 -8.45
CA GLU A 79 2.06 0.63 -8.57
C GLU A 79 2.50 1.95 -7.94
N GLN A 80 3.74 1.98 -7.46
CA GLN A 80 4.41 3.15 -6.89
C GLN A 80 3.60 3.88 -5.81
N VAL A 81 2.89 3.15 -4.95
CA VAL A 81 2.16 3.75 -3.81
C VAL A 81 3.14 4.49 -2.90
N LEU A 82 2.75 5.66 -2.40
CA LEU A 82 3.52 6.34 -1.37
C LEU A 82 3.39 5.54 -0.06
N CYS A 83 4.52 5.04 0.41
CA CYS A 83 4.65 4.46 1.74
C CYS A 83 6.00 4.83 2.32
N TYR A 84 6.10 4.79 3.64
CA TYR A 84 7.31 5.09 4.38
C TYR A 84 7.66 3.93 5.31
N PHE A 85 8.94 3.59 5.32
CA PHE A 85 9.57 2.65 6.21
C PHE A 85 10.83 3.35 6.74
N PRO A 86 10.87 3.77 8.02
CA PRO A 86 11.96 4.61 8.54
C PRO A 86 13.37 4.10 8.22
N ASP A 87 13.63 2.82 8.45
CA ASP A 87 14.93 2.22 8.15
C ASP A 87 15.07 1.72 6.70
N GLY A 88 14.06 1.93 5.85
CA GLY A 88 13.86 1.27 4.57
C GLY A 88 13.96 2.16 3.34
N ASN A 89 13.11 3.18 3.23
CA ASN A 89 12.96 4.01 2.05
C ASN A 89 12.90 5.50 2.38
N TRP A 90 13.08 6.35 1.36
CA TRP A 90 12.96 7.82 1.47
C TRP A 90 13.76 8.43 2.62
N LYS A 91 14.95 7.90 2.89
CA LYS A 91 15.86 8.43 3.89
C LYS A 91 16.27 9.85 3.54
N ASP A 92 16.55 10.66 4.56
CA ASP A 92 16.92 12.06 4.43
C ASP A 92 15.86 12.91 3.69
N SER A 93 14.59 12.51 3.75
CA SER A 93 13.46 13.24 3.17
C SER A 93 12.55 13.85 4.24
N TRP A 94 11.64 14.72 3.83
CA TRP A 94 10.65 15.36 4.71
C TRP A 94 9.77 14.37 5.48
N LEU A 95 9.70 13.09 5.07
CA LEU A 95 8.93 12.06 5.76
C LEU A 95 9.50 11.70 7.14
N GLU A 96 10.81 11.85 7.35
CA GLU A 96 11.46 11.63 8.65
C GLU A 96 10.99 12.66 9.69
N ASP A 97 10.67 13.88 9.27
CA ASP A 97 10.16 14.94 10.14
C ASP A 97 8.66 14.76 10.48
N VAL A 98 7.96 13.89 9.74
CA VAL A 98 6.50 13.69 9.88
C VAL A 98 6.16 12.56 10.83
N THR A 99 6.91 11.45 10.80
CA THR A 99 6.59 10.25 11.56
C THR A 99 7.80 9.36 11.79
N GLU A 100 7.85 8.72 12.96
CA GLU A 100 8.81 7.65 13.28
C GLU A 100 8.26 6.25 12.94
N ASP A 101 6.96 6.14 12.67
CA ASP A 101 6.28 4.89 12.37
C ASP A 101 6.13 4.66 10.86
N PRO A 102 6.19 3.40 10.38
CA PRO A 102 5.92 3.08 8.99
C PRO A 102 4.45 3.35 8.65
N PHE A 103 4.18 3.80 7.42
CA PHE A 103 2.82 4.02 6.93
C PHE A 103 2.68 3.77 5.43
N THR A 104 1.45 3.63 4.98
CA THR A 104 1.05 3.72 3.58
C THR A 104 0.06 4.87 3.46
N ASP A 105 0.24 5.76 2.49
CA ASP A 105 -0.71 6.84 2.25
C ASP A 105 -1.94 6.29 1.50
N LEU A 106 -2.80 5.61 2.26
CA LEU A 106 -4.05 5.00 1.84
C LEU A 106 -5.14 5.41 2.82
N TYR A 107 -6.13 6.13 2.31
CA TYR A 107 -7.30 6.56 3.06
C TYR A 107 -8.54 5.77 2.63
N ARG A 108 -9.21 5.13 3.59
CA ARG A 108 -10.50 4.47 3.39
C ARG A 108 -11.62 5.50 3.58
N VAL A 109 -12.44 5.71 2.55
CA VAL A 109 -13.53 6.69 2.62
C VAL A 109 -14.66 6.14 3.51
N GLU A 110 -14.93 6.82 4.61
CA GLU A 110 -15.95 6.41 5.57
C GLU A 110 -17.35 6.42 4.95
N GLY A 111 -18.19 5.46 5.35
CA GLY A 111 -19.55 5.30 4.82
C GLY A 111 -19.63 4.70 3.41
N LEU A 112 -18.52 4.61 2.66
CA LEU A 112 -18.49 4.08 1.30
C LEU A 112 -17.63 2.82 1.20
N LYS A 113 -18.30 1.68 1.03
CA LYS A 113 -17.61 0.40 0.87
C LYS A 113 -16.84 0.34 -0.44
N GLY A 114 -15.57 -0.04 -0.36
CA GLY A 114 -14.71 -0.23 -1.53
C GLY A 114 -14.10 1.04 -2.10
N VAL A 115 -14.36 2.19 -1.46
CA VAL A 115 -13.83 3.48 -1.90
C VAL A 115 -12.59 3.85 -1.09
N TYR A 116 -11.48 4.09 -1.78
CA TYR A 116 -10.21 4.50 -1.17
C TYR A 116 -9.56 5.60 -1.99
N ILE A 117 -8.80 6.45 -1.32
CA ILE A 117 -7.92 7.45 -1.92
C ILE A 117 -6.49 7.07 -1.55
N ALA A 118 -5.56 7.16 -2.49
CA ALA A 118 -4.15 6.88 -2.24
C ALA A 118 -3.25 7.86 -2.99
N SER A 119 -2.08 8.13 -2.43
CA SER A 119 -1.02 8.84 -3.16
C SER A 119 -0.12 7.87 -3.89
N ARG A 120 0.17 8.18 -5.15
CA ARG A 120 1.15 7.49 -5.98
C ARG A 120 2.34 8.40 -6.24
N VAL A 121 3.55 7.89 -6.07
CA VAL A 121 4.76 8.54 -6.56
C VAL A 121 4.75 8.47 -8.08
N HIS A 122 4.68 9.64 -8.72
CA HIS A 122 4.66 9.79 -10.17
C HIS A 122 5.92 10.55 -10.62
N THR A 123 7.01 9.81 -10.78
CA THR A 123 8.25 10.36 -11.33
C THR A 123 8.65 9.65 -12.61
N LYS A 124 9.15 10.42 -13.58
CA LYS A 124 9.77 9.89 -14.81
C LYS A 124 11.26 9.60 -14.64
N THR A 125 11.85 10.03 -13.54
CA THR A 125 13.30 9.96 -13.27
C THR A 125 13.53 9.47 -11.85
N LEU A 126 14.63 8.76 -11.62
CA LEU A 126 15.05 8.38 -10.27
C LEU A 126 15.29 9.65 -9.46
N VAL A 127 14.42 9.92 -8.47
CA VAL A 127 14.58 11.05 -7.56
C VAL A 127 15.24 10.53 -6.30
N GLY A 128 16.26 11.24 -5.80
CA GLY A 128 16.95 10.86 -4.57
C GLY A 128 16.06 10.97 -3.33
N THR A 129 15.10 11.89 -3.34
CA THR A 129 14.12 12.10 -2.28
C THR A 129 12.73 12.37 -2.88
N VAL A 130 11.68 11.94 -2.18
CA VAL A 130 10.29 12.21 -2.58
C VAL A 130 9.84 13.55 -2.02
N GLY A 131 9.14 14.34 -2.83
CA GLY A 131 8.52 15.61 -2.45
C GLY A 131 7.05 15.67 -2.90
N PRO A 132 6.22 16.57 -2.36
CA PRO A 132 4.80 16.68 -2.72
C PRO A 132 4.55 16.83 -4.24
N GLU A 133 5.44 17.50 -4.96
CA GLU A 133 5.40 17.69 -6.41
C GLU A 133 5.56 16.39 -7.22
N HIS A 134 6.05 15.33 -6.57
CA HIS A 134 6.19 14.00 -7.16
C HIS A 134 4.98 13.11 -6.90
N LEU A 135 3.94 13.61 -6.21
CA LEU A 135 2.78 12.82 -5.82
C LEU A 135 1.56 13.15 -6.67
N ILE A 136 0.78 12.12 -6.95
CA ILE A 136 -0.57 12.28 -7.50
C ILE A 136 -1.57 11.54 -6.63
N SER A 137 -2.75 12.12 -6.42
CA SER A 137 -3.84 11.47 -5.71
C SER A 137 -4.72 10.69 -6.68
N LEU A 138 -4.98 9.43 -6.33
CA LEU A 138 -5.83 8.51 -7.07
C LEU A 138 -6.98 8.04 -6.18
N ILE A 139 -8.09 7.70 -6.80
CA ILE A 139 -9.27 7.14 -6.15
C ILE A 139 -9.66 5.82 -6.81
N THR A 140 -10.13 4.87 -6.00
CA THR A 140 -10.76 3.63 -6.43
C THR A 140 -12.19 3.58 -5.90
N TYR A 141 -13.07 2.91 -6.63
CA TYR A 141 -14.46 2.66 -6.24
C TYR A 141 -14.78 1.16 -6.16
N ASP A 142 -13.80 0.29 -6.37
CA ASP A 142 -13.97 -1.15 -6.58
C ASP A 142 -13.00 -1.99 -5.74
N HIS A 143 -12.66 -1.50 -4.54
CA HIS A 143 -11.69 -2.14 -3.64
C HIS A 143 -10.28 -2.23 -4.23
N GLY A 144 -9.84 -1.18 -4.94
CA GLY A 144 -8.47 -1.09 -5.46
C GLY A 144 -8.21 -2.00 -6.65
N VAL A 145 -9.24 -2.42 -7.38
CA VAL A 145 -9.07 -3.15 -8.64
C VAL A 145 -8.70 -2.18 -9.75
N THR A 146 -9.35 -1.01 -9.78
CA THR A 146 -9.02 0.09 -10.68
C THR A 146 -8.82 1.39 -9.92
N TRP A 147 -7.91 2.22 -10.43
CA TRP A 147 -7.56 3.52 -9.86
C TRP A 147 -7.62 4.60 -10.95
N SER A 148 -8.19 5.75 -10.61
CA SER A 148 -8.25 6.91 -11.49
C SER A 148 -7.82 8.19 -10.76
N PRO A 149 -7.30 9.21 -11.48
CA PRO A 149 -7.05 10.52 -10.88
C PRO A 149 -8.35 11.12 -10.34
N ILE A 150 -8.22 11.87 -9.24
CA ILE A 150 -9.32 12.66 -8.71
C ILE A 150 -9.57 13.85 -9.64
N ASN A 151 -10.82 14.04 -10.07
CA ASN A 151 -11.20 15.20 -10.86
C ASN A 151 -11.22 16.45 -9.97
N PRO A 152 -10.48 17.51 -10.30
CA PRO A 152 -10.55 18.75 -9.57
C PRO A 152 -11.92 19.41 -9.77
N PRO A 153 -12.38 20.24 -8.82
CA PRO A 153 -13.50 21.14 -9.04
C PRO A 153 -13.26 22.01 -10.29
N THR A 154 -14.33 22.28 -11.04
CA THR A 154 -14.26 23.17 -12.22
C THR A 154 -14.34 24.64 -11.86
N GLU A 155 -14.76 24.94 -10.64
CA GLU A 155 -14.99 26.29 -10.14
C GLU A 155 -14.45 26.41 -8.71
N ASP A 156 -13.95 27.59 -8.37
CA ASP A 156 -13.61 28.00 -7.01
C ASP A 156 -14.84 28.51 -6.23
N GLU A 157 -14.63 29.02 -5.02
CA GLU A 157 -15.69 29.58 -4.18
C GLU A 157 -16.43 30.79 -4.78
N ASN A 158 -15.87 31.42 -5.82
CA ASN A 158 -16.43 32.55 -6.54
C ASN A 158 -17.09 32.15 -7.87
N GLY A 159 -17.16 30.86 -8.19
CA GLY A 159 -17.70 30.35 -9.45
C GLY A 159 -16.76 30.57 -10.65
N LYS A 160 -15.44 30.60 -10.41
CA LYS A 160 -14.40 30.80 -11.45
C LYS A 160 -13.51 29.61 -11.66
#